data_AF-A0A2E8UVH0-F1
#
_entry.id   AF-A0A2E8UVH0-F1
#
_cell.length_a   1.000
_cell.length_b   1.000
_cell.length_c   1.000
_cell.angle_alpha   90.00
_cell.angle_beta   90.00
_cell.angle_gamma   90.00
#
_symmetry.space_group_name_H-M   'P 1'
#
loop_
_entity.id
_entity.type
_entity.pdbx_description
1 polymer ?
#
loop_
_entity_poly.entity_id
_entity_poly.type
_entity_poly.pdbx_seq_one_letter_code
_entity_poly.pdbx_strand_id
1 'polypeptide(L)'
;MDPLKKAAEDKCLSFETIHETLKESEILRDESLKLIYRFNPLTDKPEAAEFSSGRFRINISANVSRHPVTDECINQEPFEVISWQDNSFHLEEGCETPPDSGISRKVFKNADSSIEYLFKQIAEIQSRS
;
A
#
# COMPACT_ATOMS: atom_id res chain seq x y z
N MET A 1 -12.52 9.07 23.81
CA MET A 1 -11.38 8.91 22.89
C MET A 1 -11.56 9.92 21.77
N ASP A 2 -10.50 10.63 21.38
CA ASP A 2 -10.54 11.55 20.23
C ASP A 2 -10.85 10.75 18.95
N PRO A 3 -11.90 11.10 18.17
CA PRO A 3 -12.25 10.40 16.94
C PRO A 3 -11.09 10.27 15.94
N LEU A 4 -10.22 11.29 15.88
CA LEU A 4 -9.06 11.26 15.00
C LEU A 4 -8.05 10.19 15.45
N LYS A 5 -7.78 10.14 16.77
CA LYS A 5 -6.89 9.13 17.36
C LYS A 5 -7.46 7.71 17.21
N LYS A 6 -8.78 7.53 17.40
CA LYS A 6 -9.44 6.25 17.18
C LYS A 6 -9.26 5.75 15.74
N ALA A 7 -9.54 6.62 14.75
CA ALA A 7 -9.39 6.25 13.34
C ALA A 7 -7.95 5.86 12.99
N ALA A 8 -6.96 6.55 13.59
CA ALA A 8 -5.55 6.22 13.42
C ALA A 8 -5.18 4.86 14.05
N GLU A 9 -5.68 4.57 15.25
CA GLU A 9 -5.49 3.28 15.92
C GLU A 9 -6.11 2.14 15.11
N ASP A 10 -7.36 2.28 14.67
CA ASP A 10 -8.09 1.28 13.87
C ASP A 10 -7.38 1.00 12.54
N LYS A 11 -6.85 2.05 11.89
CA LYS A 11 -6.08 1.94 10.65
C LYS A 11 -4.78 1.16 10.86
N CYS A 12 -4.03 1.48 11.91
CA CYS A 12 -2.77 0.79 12.23
C CYS A 12 -3.04 -0.68 12.60
N LEU A 13 -4.06 -0.95 13.43
CA LEU A 13 -4.52 -2.29 13.77
C LEU A 13 -4.85 -3.12 12.53
N SER A 14 -5.57 -2.51 11.58
CA SER A 14 -5.90 -3.19 10.32
C SER A 14 -4.65 -3.53 9.49
N PHE A 15 -3.57 -2.77 9.62
CA PHE A 15 -2.30 -3.01 8.92
C PHE A 15 -1.38 -4.02 9.63
N GLU A 16 -1.64 -4.39 10.89
CA GLU A 16 -0.73 -5.24 11.69
C GLU A 16 -0.44 -6.60 11.01
N THR A 17 -1.46 -7.28 10.48
CA THR A 17 -1.29 -8.54 9.74
C THR A 17 -0.40 -8.39 8.51
N ILE A 18 -0.55 -7.29 7.77
CA ILE A 18 0.32 -6.99 6.63
C ILE A 18 1.75 -6.78 7.12
N HIS A 19 1.95 -5.92 8.12
CA HIS A 19 3.27 -5.62 8.66
C HIS A 19 4.01 -6.87 9.13
N GLU A 20 3.36 -7.76 9.88
CA GLU A 20 3.92 -9.03 10.35
C GLU A 20 4.31 -9.93 9.18
N THR A 21 3.39 -10.13 8.21
CA THR A 21 3.65 -10.95 7.03
C THR A 21 4.82 -10.42 6.20
N LEU A 22 4.94 -9.10 6.04
CA LEU A 22 6.05 -8.49 5.32
C LEU A 22 7.38 -8.69 6.05
N LYS A 23 7.41 -8.60 7.38
CA LYS A 23 8.63 -8.82 8.17
C LYS A 23 9.15 -10.25 8.06
N GLU A 24 8.24 -11.22 7.97
CA GLU A 24 8.58 -12.64 7.93
C GLU A 24 8.85 -13.15 6.51
N SER A 25 8.46 -12.39 5.47
CA SER A 25 8.54 -12.82 4.07
C SER A 25 9.98 -12.94 3.58
N GLU A 26 10.33 -14.14 3.09
CA GLU A 26 11.63 -14.41 2.46
C GLU A 26 11.78 -13.70 1.10
N ILE A 27 10.67 -13.48 0.38
CA ILE A 27 10.66 -12.76 -0.92
C ILE A 27 11.26 -11.36 -0.77
N LEU A 28 11.10 -10.75 0.40
CA LEU A 28 11.54 -9.39 0.70
C LEU A 28 12.97 -9.32 1.25
N ARG A 29 13.66 -10.46 1.38
CA ARG A 29 15.09 -10.51 1.77
C ARG A 29 16.03 -10.30 0.59
N ASP A 30 15.49 -10.23 -0.63
CA ASP A 30 16.25 -9.86 -1.82
C ASP A 30 16.79 -8.43 -1.69
N GLU A 31 18.11 -8.27 -1.78
CA GLU A 31 18.79 -6.97 -1.63
C GLU A 31 18.41 -5.97 -2.74
N SER A 32 17.86 -6.43 -3.87
CA SER A 32 17.34 -5.57 -4.93
C SER A 32 16.00 -4.91 -4.58
N LEU A 33 15.33 -5.39 -3.53
CA LEU A 33 14.08 -4.85 -3.02
C LEU A 33 14.36 -3.97 -1.79
N LYS A 34 13.96 -2.71 -1.87
CA LYS A 34 13.95 -1.82 -0.73
C LYS A 34 12.51 -1.65 -0.21
N LEU A 35 12.33 -2.03 1.05
CA LEU A 35 11.08 -1.90 1.80
C LEU A 35 11.17 -0.74 2.79
N ILE A 36 10.21 0.18 2.74
CA ILE A 36 10.04 1.28 3.68
C ILE A 36 8.64 1.23 4.28
N TYR A 37 8.55 1.32 5.61
CA TYR A 37 7.27 1.48 6.30
C TYR A 37 6.95 2.97 6.50
N ARG A 38 5.67 3.30 6.32
CA ARG A 38 5.12 4.63 6.63
C ARG A 38 4.35 4.52 7.94
N PHE A 39 4.75 5.36 8.89
CA PHE A 39 4.19 5.40 10.23
C PHE A 39 3.12 6.47 10.34
N ASN A 40 2.04 6.14 11.05
CA ASN A 40 1.00 7.10 11.38
C ASN A 40 1.53 8.08 12.46
N PRO A 41 1.43 9.40 12.26
CA PRO A 41 2.00 10.38 13.19
C PRO A 41 1.30 10.46 14.55
N LEU A 42 0.10 9.89 14.69
CA LEU A 42 -0.68 9.94 15.94
C LEU A 42 -0.47 8.70 16.82
N THR A 43 -0.04 7.59 16.23
CA THR A 43 0.15 6.31 16.93
C THR A 43 1.58 5.81 16.93
N ASP A 44 2.44 6.37 16.06
CA ASP A 44 3.80 5.89 15.80
C ASP A 44 3.83 4.39 15.45
N LYS A 45 2.78 3.91 14.77
CA LYS A 45 2.66 2.55 14.25
C LYS A 45 2.60 2.55 12.71
N PRO A 46 3.07 1.48 12.05
CA PRO A 46 3.00 1.38 10.60
C PRO A 46 1.55 1.27 10.12
N GLU A 47 1.25 1.98 9.04
CA GLU A 47 -0.08 1.98 8.38
C GLU A 47 -0.02 1.70 6.87
N ALA A 48 1.19 1.68 6.32
CA ALA A 48 1.46 1.33 4.94
C ALA A 48 2.93 0.92 4.76
N ALA A 49 3.23 0.26 3.65
CA ALA A 49 4.57 -0.08 3.23
C ALA A 49 4.76 0.23 1.74
N GLU A 50 5.97 0.67 1.38
CA GLU A 50 6.40 0.87 0.01
C GLU A 50 7.58 -0.05 -0.32
N PHE A 51 7.46 -0.68 -1.48
CA PHE A 51 8.46 -1.50 -2.13
C PHE A 51 9.04 -0.73 -3.30
N SER A 52 10.35 -0.83 -3.47
CA SER A 52 11.06 -0.24 -4.59
C SER A 52 12.07 -1.24 -5.15
N SER A 53 12.06 -1.40 -6.48
CA SER A 53 13.07 -2.15 -7.23
C SER A 53 13.40 -1.37 -8.50
N GLY A 54 14.61 -0.80 -8.58
CA GLY A 54 14.99 0.10 -9.67
C GLY A 54 14.00 1.26 -9.82
N ARG A 55 13.30 1.32 -10.96
CA ARG A 55 12.25 2.32 -11.25
C ARG A 55 10.85 1.88 -10.84
N PHE A 56 10.64 0.63 -10.45
CA PHE A 56 9.32 0.15 -10.06
C PHE A 56 9.06 0.46 -8.59
N ARG A 57 7.81 0.79 -8.29
CA ARG A 57 7.30 1.09 -6.97
C ARG A 57 6.00 0.34 -6.75
N ILE A 58 5.81 -0.21 -5.55
CA ILE A 58 4.53 -0.78 -5.11
C ILE A 58 4.23 -0.31 -3.70
N ASN A 59 3.06 0.23 -3.45
CA ASN A 59 2.56 0.58 -2.13
C ASN A 59 1.47 -0.40 -1.71
N ILE A 60 1.49 -0.83 -0.44
CA ILE A 60 0.38 -1.51 0.21
C ILE A 60 -0.03 -0.70 1.45
N SER A 61 -1.33 -0.50 1.65
CA SER A 61 -1.84 0.28 2.78
C SER A 61 -3.16 -0.25 3.32
N ALA A 62 -3.43 0.05 4.59
CA ALA A 62 -4.76 -0.06 5.17
C ALA A 62 -5.38 1.33 5.33
N ASN A 63 -6.66 1.46 5.03
CA ASN A 63 -7.44 2.68 5.15
C ASN A 63 -8.52 2.54 6.24
N VAL A 64 -9.09 3.68 6.65
CA VAL A 64 -10.16 3.70 7.64
C VAL A 64 -11.38 2.95 7.09
N SER A 65 -11.82 1.91 7.81
CA SER A 65 -12.96 1.06 7.42
C SER A 65 -14.28 1.49 8.07
N ARG A 66 -14.21 2.05 9.28
CA ARG A 66 -15.37 2.43 10.10
C ARG A 66 -15.33 3.89 10.50
N HIS A 67 -16.49 4.52 10.59
CA HIS A 67 -16.63 5.87 11.09
C HIS A 67 -16.24 5.92 12.58
N PRO A 68 -15.30 6.77 13.01
CA PRO A 68 -14.75 6.70 14.36
C PRO A 68 -15.80 6.99 15.47
N VAL A 69 -16.82 7.79 15.17
CA VAL A 69 -17.91 8.11 16.11
C VAL A 69 -19.06 7.09 16.09
N THR A 70 -19.64 6.80 14.92
CA THR A 70 -20.85 5.97 14.78
C THR A 70 -20.55 4.47 14.64
N ASP A 71 -19.30 4.09 14.39
CA ASP A 71 -18.86 2.72 14.08
C ASP A 71 -19.46 2.12 12.79
N GLU A 72 -20.16 2.93 12.00
CA GLU A 72 -20.71 2.52 10.71
C GLU A 72 -19.59 2.16 9.74
N CYS A 73 -19.76 1.09 8.98
CA CYS A 73 -18.83 0.72 7.91
C CYS A 73 -18.89 1.76 6.79
N ILE A 74 -17.80 2.49 6.58
CA ILE A 74 -17.66 3.53 5.55
C ILE A 74 -16.76 3.10 4.39
N ASN A 75 -15.95 2.07 4.57
CA ASN A 75 -15.15 1.47 3.51
C ASN A 75 -15.12 -0.06 3.66
N GLN A 76 -15.77 -0.73 2.71
CA GLN A 76 -15.85 -2.19 2.67
C GLN A 76 -14.56 -2.84 2.15
N GLU A 77 -13.70 -2.07 1.48
CA GLU A 77 -12.44 -2.51 0.87
C GLU A 77 -11.27 -1.64 1.35
N PRO A 78 -10.90 -1.73 2.64
CA PRO A 78 -9.96 -0.81 3.25
C PRO A 78 -8.51 -1.04 2.83
N PHE A 79 -8.19 -2.19 2.24
CA PHE A 79 -6.83 -2.50 1.83
C PHE A 79 -6.59 -2.11 0.40
N GLU A 80 -5.43 -1.55 0.12
CA GLU A 80 -5.09 -1.04 -1.21
C GLU A 80 -3.67 -1.39 -1.58
N VAL A 81 -3.50 -1.84 -2.82
CA VAL A 81 -2.19 -2.00 -3.47
C VAL A 81 -2.14 -1.12 -4.71
N ILE A 82 -1.11 -0.27 -4.80
CA ILE A 82 -0.86 0.61 -5.94
C ILE A 82 0.55 0.31 -6.46
N SER A 83 0.72 0.07 -7.75
CA SER A 83 2.04 -0.07 -8.40
C SER A 83 2.23 0.93 -9.51
N TRP A 84 3.45 1.44 -9.66
CA TRP A 84 3.82 2.37 -10.73
C TRP A 84 5.31 2.28 -11.09
N GLN A 85 5.70 2.91 -12.20
CA GLN A 85 7.09 3.03 -12.63
C GLN A 85 7.51 4.50 -12.65
N ASP A 86 8.65 4.83 -12.04
CA ASP A 86 9.27 6.15 -12.13
C ASP A 86 9.52 6.47 -13.62
N ASN A 87 8.95 7.59 -14.11
CA ASN A 87 8.87 8.08 -15.50
C ASN A 87 7.62 7.70 -16.32
N SER A 88 6.53 7.25 -15.71
CA SER A 88 5.21 7.21 -16.40
C SER A 88 4.68 8.61 -16.77
N PHE A 89 5.28 9.68 -16.24
CA PHE A 89 4.97 11.07 -16.60
C PHE A 89 5.85 11.53 -17.77
N HIS A 90 5.39 11.32 -19.00
CA HIS A 90 5.85 12.15 -20.12
C HIS A 90 5.00 13.42 -20.10
N LEU A 91 5.56 14.49 -19.52
CA LEU A 91 5.02 15.84 -19.74
C LEU A 91 5.42 16.24 -21.16
N GLU A 92 4.64 15.83 -22.17
CA GLU A 92 4.70 16.53 -23.45
C GLU A 92 4.18 17.95 -23.24
N GLU A 93 4.81 18.95 -23.88
CA GLU A 93 4.37 20.35 -23.82
C GLU A 93 2.97 20.49 -24.42
N GLY A 94 1.96 20.34 -23.57
CA GLY A 94 0.55 20.42 -23.90
C GLY A 94 -0.28 20.00 -22.69
N CYS A 95 -1.43 20.62 -22.48
CA CYS A 95 -2.36 20.31 -21.37
C CYS A 95 -3.03 18.92 -21.49
N GLU A 96 -2.34 17.92 -22.04
CA GLU A 96 -2.85 16.56 -22.12
C GLU A 96 -2.51 15.83 -20.82
N THR A 97 -3.54 15.41 -20.10
CA THR A 97 -3.43 14.53 -18.95
C THR A 97 -2.56 13.34 -19.35
N PRO A 98 -1.43 13.08 -18.65
CA PRO A 98 -0.59 11.93 -18.94
C PRO A 98 -1.47 10.67 -19.01
N PRO A 99 -1.24 9.76 -19.97
CA PRO A 99 -2.05 8.56 -20.04
C PRO A 99 -1.91 7.76 -18.73
N ASP A 100 -3.02 7.27 -18.19
CA ASP A 100 -3.08 6.37 -17.01
C ASP A 100 -2.29 5.05 -17.22
N SER A 101 -1.66 4.87 -18.38
CA SER A 101 -0.76 3.77 -18.71
C SER A 101 0.51 3.84 -17.88
N GLY A 102 0.43 3.40 -16.63
CA GLY A 102 1.60 3.30 -15.75
C GLY A 102 1.28 3.12 -14.28
N ILE A 103 0.00 3.26 -13.86
CA ILE A 103 -0.43 3.04 -12.49
C ILE A 103 -1.42 1.87 -12.45
N SER A 104 -1.11 0.82 -11.70
CA SER A 104 -2.08 -0.22 -11.34
C SER A 104 -2.58 0.04 -9.92
N ARG A 105 -3.89 0.03 -9.72
CA ARG A 105 -4.51 0.21 -8.41
C ARG A 105 -5.55 -0.87 -8.19
N LYS A 106 -5.52 -1.51 -7.03
CA LYS A 106 -6.51 -2.50 -6.64
C LYS A 106 -6.82 -2.40 -5.15
N VAL A 107 -8.10 -2.49 -4.81
CA VAL A 107 -8.60 -2.49 -3.43
C VAL A 107 -9.11 -3.87 -3.02
N PHE A 108 -9.12 -4.15 -1.71
CA PHE A 108 -9.45 -5.46 -1.17
C PHE A 108 -10.21 -5.34 0.16
N LYS A 109 -11.09 -6.32 0.40
CA LYS A 109 -11.85 -6.46 1.66
C LYS A 109 -11.01 -6.97 2.83
N ASN A 110 -9.95 -7.73 2.55
CA ASN A 110 -9.14 -8.41 3.56
C ASN A 110 -7.64 -8.26 3.26
N ALA A 111 -6.84 -8.34 4.32
CA ALA A 111 -5.39 -8.21 4.27
C ALA A 111 -4.75 -9.30 3.41
N ASP A 112 -5.12 -10.57 3.59
CA ASP A 112 -4.51 -11.71 2.92
C ASP A 112 -4.54 -11.58 1.39
N SER A 113 -5.71 -11.24 0.82
CA SER A 113 -5.88 -11.03 -0.62
C SER A 113 -5.03 -9.86 -1.14
N SER A 114 -4.83 -8.82 -0.33
CA SER A 114 -3.96 -7.70 -0.70
C SER A 114 -2.48 -8.08 -0.68
N ILE A 115 -2.06 -8.93 0.27
CA ILE A 115 -0.70 -9.46 0.38
C ILE A 115 -0.40 -10.42 -0.78
N GLU A 116 -1.32 -11.33 -1.09
CA GLU A 116 -1.18 -12.25 -2.24
C GLU A 116 -0.99 -11.47 -3.55
N TYR A 117 -1.81 -10.43 -3.74
CA TYR A 117 -1.69 -9.59 -4.92
C TYR A 117 -0.37 -8.81 -4.96
N LEU A 118 0.07 -8.25 -3.82
CA LEU A 118 1.35 -7.60 -3.69
C LEU A 118 2.51 -8.54 -4.09
N PHE A 119 2.56 -9.75 -3.54
CA PHE A 119 3.63 -10.70 -3.86
C PHE A 119 3.60 -11.13 -5.32
N LYS A 120 2.41 -11.26 -5.92
CA LYS A 120 2.30 -11.47 -7.36
C LYS A 120 2.92 -10.32 -8.16
N GLN A 121 2.63 -9.07 -7.79
CA GLN A 121 3.22 -7.90 -8.45
C GLN A 121 4.76 -7.86 -8.29
N ILE A 122 5.28 -8.19 -7.12
CA ILE A 122 6.73 -8.25 -6.87
C ILE A 122 7.39 -9.34 -7.74
N ALA A 123 6.81 -10.53 -7.80
CA ALA A 123 7.33 -11.62 -8.63
C ALA A 123 7.30 -11.27 -10.14
N GLU A 124 6.24 -10.59 -10.60
CA GLU A 124 6.15 -10.08 -11.97
C GLU A 124 7.26 -9.05 -12.29
N ILE A 125 7.68 -8.24 -11.33
CA ILE A 125 8.79 -7.29 -11.51
C ILE A 125 10.15 -8.03 -11.53
N GLN A 126 10.36 -8.95 -10.59
CA GLN A 126 11.61 -9.72 -10.50
C GLN A 126 11.83 -10.59 -11.75
N SER A 127 10.77 -11.17 -12.33
CA SER A 127 10.87 -11.97 -13.57
C SER A 127 11.20 -11.16 -14.83
N ARG A 128 11.08 -9.83 -14.80
CA ARG A 128 11.39 -8.93 -15.92
C ARG A 128 12.80 -8.33 -15.86
N SER A 129 13.49 -8.51 -14.72
CA SER A 129 14.84 -8.01 -14.46
C SER A 129 15.89 -9.06 -14.84
#